data_AF-A0A0F2JDA9-F1
#
_entry.id   AF-A0A0F2JDA9-F1
#
_cell.length_a   1.000
_cell.length_b   1.000
_cell.length_c   1.000
_cell.angle_alpha   90.00
_cell.angle_beta   90.00
_cell.angle_gamma   90.00
#
_symmetry.space_group_name_H-M   'P 1'
#
loop_
_entity.id
_entity.type
_entity.pdbx_description
1 polymer ?
#
loop_
_entity_poly.entity_id
_entity_poly.type
_entity_poly.pdbx_seq_one_letter_code
_entity_poly.pdbx_strand_id
1 'polypeptide(L)'
;MGIPQYGTFTFQGAYIYHFDLQKGFILRGKITHLNDTDLLKAGHQYYGSKAIERILYIKDTLYTLSQGMIKANDLISLQEKNHLIINP
;
A
#
# COMPACT_ATOMS: atom_id res chain seq x y z
N MET A 1 36.51 3.76 -4.72
CA MET A 1 35.23 4.15 -5.35
C MET A 1 34.11 3.67 -4.45
N GLY A 2 33.35 4.58 -3.85
CA GLY A 2 32.21 4.21 -3.00
C GLY A 2 31.08 3.68 -3.86
N ILE A 3 30.62 2.46 -3.56
CA ILE A 3 29.41 1.91 -4.17
C ILE A 3 28.26 2.86 -3.79
N PRO A 4 27.50 3.41 -4.74
CA PRO A 4 26.38 4.28 -4.37
C PRO A 4 25.42 3.48 -3.48
N GLN A 5 25.09 4.04 -2.32
CA GLN A 5 24.13 3.49 -1.38
C GLN A 5 22.75 3.62 -2.02
N TYR A 6 22.39 2.68 -2.88
CA TYR A 6 21.04 2.59 -3.44
C TYR A 6 20.05 2.55 -2.28
N GLY A 7 18.95 3.32 -2.42
CA GLY A 7 17.92 3.42 -1.39
C GLY A 7 17.45 2.05 -0.93
N THR A 8 17.35 1.85 0.38
CA THR A 8 16.73 0.65 0.93
C THR A 8 15.25 0.65 0.55
N PHE A 9 14.69 -0.54 0.33
CA PHE A 9 13.25 -0.66 0.17
C PHE A 9 12.56 -0.08 1.40
N THR A 10 11.70 0.91 1.19
CA THR A 10 11.00 1.60 2.28
C THR A 10 9.51 1.28 2.32
N PHE A 11 8.86 1.12 1.17
CA PHE A 11 7.41 0.92 1.12
C PHE A 11 6.95 0.38 -0.24
N GLN A 12 5.95 -0.49 -0.21
CA GLN A 12 5.11 -0.85 -1.35
C GLN A 12 3.66 -0.72 -0.92
N GLY A 13 2.88 0.06 -1.68
CA GLY A 13 1.45 0.15 -1.47
C GLY A 13 0.85 1.47 -1.96
N ALA A 14 -0.33 1.80 -1.43
CA ALA A 14 -1.08 2.99 -1.80
C ALA A 14 -0.78 4.16 -0.85
N TYR A 15 -0.42 5.31 -1.41
CA TYR A 15 -0.44 6.59 -0.69
C TYR A 15 -1.78 7.28 -0.93
N ILE A 16 -2.50 7.63 0.13
CA ILE A 16 -3.81 8.25 0.03
C ILE A 16 -3.71 9.73 0.39
N TYR A 17 -3.99 10.59 -0.58
CA TYR A 17 -3.95 12.05 -0.40
C TYR A 17 -5.35 12.64 -0.37
N HIS A 18 -5.51 13.66 0.46
CA HIS A 18 -6.58 14.66 0.33
C HIS A 18 -6.03 15.79 -0.54
N PHE A 19 -6.86 16.33 -1.43
CA PHE A 19 -6.52 17.50 -2.21
C PHE A 19 -7.40 18.67 -1.79
N ASP A 20 -6.75 19.78 -1.44
CA ASP A 20 -7.38 21.05 -1.10
C ASP A 20 -6.80 22.16 -1.99
N LEU A 21 -7.61 23.14 -2.40
CA LEU A 21 -7.17 24.20 -3.31
C LEU A 21 -6.18 25.18 -2.67
N GLN A 22 -6.19 25.33 -1.33
CA GLN A 22 -5.30 26.26 -0.62
C GLN A 22 -4.05 25.54 -0.10
N LYS A 23 -4.22 24.32 0.45
CA LYS A 23 -3.18 23.54 1.12
C LYS A 23 -2.52 22.51 0.19
N GLY A 24 -3.08 22.27 -0.99
CA GLY A 24 -2.57 21.29 -1.95
C GLY A 24 -2.81 19.85 -1.50
N PHE A 25 -1.84 18.98 -1.78
CA PHE A 25 -1.88 17.56 -1.41
C PHE A 25 -1.50 17.36 0.05
N ILE A 26 -2.41 16.80 0.83
CA ILE A 26 -2.20 16.43 2.23
C ILE A 26 -2.23 14.90 2.32
N LEU A 27 -1.12 14.30 2.74
CA LEU A 27 -1.06 12.85 2.96
C LEU A 27 -1.99 12.48 4.12
N ARG A 28 -2.99 11.62 3.85
CA ARG A 28 -3.91 11.10 4.86
C ARG A 28 -3.41 9.82 5.49
N GLY A 29 -2.77 8.96 4.70
CA GLY A 29 -2.29 7.67 5.17
C GLY A 29 -1.71 6.81 4.06
N LYS A 30 -1.25 5.63 4.45
CA LYS A 30 -0.68 4.62 3.55
C LYS A 30 -1.36 3.28 3.79
N ILE A 31 -1.59 2.52 2.73
CA ILE A 31 -2.15 1.17 2.80
C ILE A 31 -1.17 0.21 2.13
N THR A 32 -0.83 -0.88 2.81
CA THR A 32 0.01 -1.96 2.27
C THR A 32 -0.57 -3.33 2.59
N HIS A 33 -0.24 -4.31 1.76
CA HIS A 33 -0.51 -5.72 2.03
C HIS A 33 0.69 -6.42 2.71
N LEU A 34 1.83 -5.73 2.83
CA LEU A 34 3.03 -6.28 3.45
C LEU A 34 2.93 -6.25 4.97
N ASN A 35 3.35 -7.33 5.61
CA ASN A 35 3.59 -7.37 7.05
C ASN A 35 5.10 -7.29 7.34
N ASP A 36 5.48 -7.26 8.62
CA ASP A 36 6.89 -7.15 9.03
C ASP A 36 7.76 -8.27 8.44
N THR A 37 7.23 -9.49 8.31
CA THR A 37 7.97 -10.61 7.72
C THR A 37 8.19 -10.44 6.21
N ASP A 38 7.25 -9.83 5.50
CA ASP A 38 7.39 -9.50 4.08
C ASP A 38 8.44 -8.40 3.89
N LEU A 39 8.46 -7.40 4.79
CA LEU A 39 9.45 -6.32 4.80
C LEU A 39 10.86 -6.84 5.07
N LEU A 40 11.03 -7.74 6.03
CA LEU A 40 12.32 -8.37 6.33
C LEU A 40 12.86 -9.21 5.16
N LYS A 41 11.97 -9.80 4.37
CA LYS A 41 12.33 -10.57 3.16
C LYS A 41 12.50 -9.68 1.93
N ALA A 42 12.07 -8.43 1.98
CA ALA A 42 12.23 -7.50 0.88
C ALA A 42 13.71 -7.14 0.72
N GLY A 43 14.25 -7.34 -0.48
CA GLY A 43 15.58 -6.84 -0.84
C GLY A 43 15.53 -5.34 -1.13
N HIS A 44 16.18 -4.91 -2.21
CA HIS A 44 16.09 -3.52 -2.67
C HIS A 44 14.68 -3.10 -3.13
N GLN A 45 13.81 -4.07 -3.44
CA GLN A 45 12.43 -3.84 -3.84
C GLN A 45 11.56 -5.07 -3.55
N TYR A 46 10.26 -4.87 -3.34
CA TYR A 46 9.29 -5.94 -3.18
C TYR A 46 8.57 -6.25 -4.50
N TYR A 47 8.69 -7.49 -4.99
CA TYR A 47 8.05 -8.01 -6.21
C TYR A 47 7.16 -9.25 -5.94
N GLY A 48 6.77 -9.48 -4.68
CA GLY A 48 5.96 -10.64 -4.30
C GLY A 48 4.47 -10.49 -4.62
N SER A 49 3.70 -11.56 -4.44
CA SER A 49 2.25 -11.61 -4.73
C SER A 49 1.41 -10.61 -3.92
N LYS A 50 1.95 -10.05 -2.83
CA LYS A 50 1.30 -9.00 -2.04
C LYS A 50 1.56 -7.59 -2.57
N ALA A 51 2.25 -7.42 -3.69
CA ALA A 51 2.44 -6.11 -4.29
C ALA A 51 1.08 -5.58 -4.76
N ILE A 52 0.60 -4.45 -4.20
CA ILE A 52 -0.64 -3.83 -4.65
C ILE A 52 -0.50 -3.42 -6.13
N GLU A 53 -1.42 -3.92 -6.96
CA GLU A 53 -1.49 -3.69 -8.41
C GLU A 53 -2.67 -2.80 -8.80
N ARG A 54 -3.76 -2.81 -8.01
CA ARG A 54 -4.97 -2.03 -8.27
C ARG A 54 -5.52 -1.40 -7.02
N ILE A 55 -6.09 -0.22 -7.19
CA ILE A 55 -6.78 0.54 -6.16
C ILE A 55 -8.10 1.01 -6.79
N LEU A 56 -9.22 0.70 -6.14
CA LEU A 56 -10.53 1.20 -6.54
C LEU A 56 -11.36 1.52 -5.30
N TYR A 57 -12.36 2.38 -5.44
CA TYR A 57 -13.31 2.64 -4.36
C TYR A 57 -14.73 2.42 -4.85
N ILE A 58 -15.57 1.91 -3.95
CA ILE A 58 -17.00 1.75 -4.16
C ILE A 58 -17.69 2.34 -2.94
N LYS A 59 -18.48 3.40 -3.17
CA LYS A 59 -19.11 4.20 -2.11
C LYS A 59 -18.06 4.69 -1.10
N ASP A 60 -18.15 4.23 0.13
CA ASP A 60 -17.34 4.61 1.30
C ASP A 60 -16.18 3.65 1.55
N THR A 61 -15.91 2.71 0.65
CA THR A 61 -14.90 1.67 0.86
C THR A 61 -13.84 1.72 -0.23
N LEU A 62 -12.57 1.80 0.19
CA LEU A 62 -11.38 1.74 -0.63
C LEU A 62 -10.85 0.30 -0.65
N TYR A 63 -10.67 -0.27 -1.83
CA TYR A 63 -10.13 -1.61 -2.01
C TYR A 63 -8.74 -1.54 -2.64
N THR A 64 -7.78 -2.22 -2.02
CA THR A 64 -6.45 -2.46 -2.59
C THR A 64 -6.32 -3.94 -2.93
N LEU A 65 -5.86 -4.22 -4.15
CA LEU A 65 -5.79 -5.56 -4.71
C LEU A 65 -4.36 -5.87 -5.12
N SER A 66 -3.91 -7.06 -4.76
CA SER A 66 -2.70 -7.72 -5.25
C SER A 66 -3.04 -9.16 -5.65
N GLN A 67 -2.11 -9.88 -6.26
CA GLN A 67 -2.33 -11.28 -6.63
C GLN A 67 -2.65 -12.18 -5.42
N GLY A 68 -2.09 -11.85 -4.25
CA GLY A 68 -2.26 -12.62 -3.01
C GLY A 68 -3.24 -12.04 -1.99
N MET A 69 -3.86 -10.88 -2.22
CA MET A 69 -4.74 -10.27 -1.22
C MET A 69 -5.71 -9.23 -1.81
N ILE A 70 -6.93 -9.20 -1.29
CA ILE A 70 -7.85 -8.07 -1.39
C ILE A 70 -8.01 -7.48 0.00
N LYS A 71 -7.76 -6.19 0.17
CA LYS A 71 -7.97 -5.49 1.43
C LYS A 71 -8.98 -4.36 1.24
N ALA A 72 -9.91 -4.25 2.18
CA ALA A 72 -10.94 -3.21 2.20
C ALA A 72 -10.71 -2.29 3.39
N ASN A 73 -10.63 -0.98 3.12
CA ASN A 73 -10.49 0.07 4.10
C ASN A 73 -11.66 1.05 3.99
N ASP A 74 -12.07 1.62 5.11
CA ASP A 74 -12.98 2.77 5.10
C ASP A 74 -12.32 3.96 4.38
N LEU A 75 -13.02 4.62 3.47
CA LEU A 75 -12.44 5.67 2.62
C LEU A 75 -12.07 6.94 3.40
N ILE A 76 -12.76 7.19 4.52
CA ILE A 76 -12.52 8.39 5.33
C ILE A 76 -11.45 8.11 6.37
N SER A 77 -11.67 7.14 7.25
CA SER A 77 -10.76 6.82 8.36
C SER A 77 -9.54 6.00 7.93
N LEU A 78 -9.56 5.40 6.74
CA LEU A 78 -8.56 4.44 6.24
C LEU A 78 -8.40 3.18 7.12
N GLN A 79 -9.28 2.99 8.11
CA GLN A 79 -9.28 1.81 8.96
C GLN A 79 -9.62 0.58 8.14
N GLU A 80 -8.90 -0.51 8.38
CA GLU A 80 -9.18 -1.79 7.73
C GLU A 80 -10.56 -2.27 8.19
N LYS A 81 -11.43 -2.58 7.21
CA LYS A 81 -12.75 -3.18 7.45
C LYS A 81 -12.67 -4.70 7.36
N ASN A 82 -11.93 -5.21 6.38
CA ASN A 82 -11.70 -6.65 6.19
C ASN A 82 -10.56 -6.88 5.18
N HIS A 83 -10.04 -8.10 5.13
CA HIS A 83 -9.19 -8.57 4.04
C HIS A 83 -9.46 -10.03 3.70
N LEU A 84 -9.09 -10.41 2.48
CA LEU A 84 -9.12 -11.78 1.99
C LEU A 84 -7.74 -12.11 1.44
N ILE A 85 -7.14 -13.19 1.95
CA ILE A 85 -5.95 -13.78 1.35
C ILE A 85 -6.38 -14.63 0.15
N ILE A 86 -5.73 -14.39 -0.99
CA ILE A 86 -5.91 -15.22 -2.18
C ILE A 86 -4.78 -16.26 -2.16
N ASN A 87 -5.15 -17.51 -1.90
CA ASN A 87 -4.25 -18.66 -2.07
C ASN A 87 -4.45 -19.20 -3.49
N PRO A 88 -3.49 -19.00 -4.41
CA PRO A 88 -3.52 -19.67 -5.71
C PRO A 88 -3.30 -21.18 -5.56
#